data_AF-A0A381WA37-F1
#
_entry.id   AF-A0A381WA37-F1
#
_cell.length_a   1.000
_cell.length_b   1.000
_cell.length_c   1.000
_cell.angle_alpha   90.00
_cell.angle_beta   90.00
_cell.angle_gamma   90.00
#
_symmetry.space_group_name_H-M   'P 1'
#
loop_
_entity.id
_entity.type
_entity.pdbx_description
1 polymer ?
#
loop_
_entity_poly.entity_id
_entity_poly.type
_entity_poly.pdbx_seq_one_letter_code
_entity_poly.pdbx_strand_id
1 'polypeptide(L)'
;MGFFTGACLIASAVMFIGAKDKDMGNIVVRSITVINDNDKPCIRLASSPRHDGYFMTYNGDGKRTAYVGTGTDGGGILRTHNASGERTFALGTAKGGGGHLVTFNPDGKQTTYLGSGTAGGGILRTLNSKGQETLYLGTAKNGGFGFISTSNAEGGETTYLGTGIDGGGHLETHNSNGKETVYLGTSDMGTGVLMVKNKGKIVTYNSDDKQTSQLGTAAGSGKVQIYNKHGVEVGYFGAARNHDGMIILSDRYGEPGWGESGKN
;
A
#
# COMPACT_ATOMS: atom_id res chain seq x y z
N MET A 1 55.33 8.09 43.86
CA MET A 1 54.70 7.91 42.53
C MET A 1 54.97 6.53 41.89
N GLY A 2 56.08 5.83 42.16
CA GLY A 2 56.39 4.54 41.49
C GLY A 2 55.64 3.28 42.00
N PHE A 3 55.07 3.31 43.21
CA PHE A 3 54.42 2.13 43.79
C PHE A 3 53.05 1.82 43.14
N PHE A 4 52.27 2.85 42.83
CA PHE A 4 50.96 2.70 42.19
C PHE A 4 51.08 2.21 40.74
N THR A 5 52.05 2.72 39.98
CA THR A 5 52.30 2.28 38.61
C THR A 5 52.81 0.85 38.55
N GLY A 6 53.66 0.43 39.50
CA GLY A 6 54.15 -0.95 39.58
C GLY A 6 53.05 -1.96 39.94
N ALA A 7 52.19 -1.63 40.90
CA ALA A 7 51.07 -2.49 41.30
C ALA A 7 50.04 -2.68 40.17
N CYS A 8 49.71 -1.61 39.43
CA CYS A 8 48.83 -1.71 38.26
C CYS A 8 49.46 -2.55 37.15
N LEU A 9 50.76 -2.40 36.87
CA LEU A 9 51.44 -3.19 35.84
C LEU A 9 51.43 -4.69 36.18
N ILE A 10 51.67 -5.04 37.45
CA ILE A 10 51.64 -6.43 37.91
C ILE A 10 50.22 -6.99 37.84
N ALA A 11 49.21 -6.22 38.27
CA ALA A 11 47.81 -6.64 38.17
C ALA A 11 47.40 -6.89 36.70
N SER A 12 47.79 -6.02 35.78
CA SER A 12 47.57 -6.21 34.34
C SER A 12 48.31 -7.43 33.81
N ALA A 13 49.59 -7.61 34.13
CA ALA A 13 50.37 -8.76 33.69
C ALA A 13 49.76 -10.09 34.18
N VAL A 14 49.30 -10.15 35.43
CA VAL A 14 48.61 -11.34 35.98
C VAL A 14 47.29 -11.61 35.26
N MET A 15 46.51 -10.58 34.96
CA MET A 15 45.28 -10.72 34.17
C MET A 15 45.55 -11.27 32.76
N PHE A 16 46.61 -10.81 32.09
CA PHE A 16 46.97 -11.31 30.74
C PHE A 16 47.61 -12.70 30.75
N ILE A 17 48.44 -13.03 31.74
CA ILE A 17 49.05 -14.36 31.88
C ILE A 17 47.98 -15.44 32.16
N GLY A 18 46.91 -15.08 32.88
CA GLY A 18 45.77 -15.97 33.13
C GLY A 18 44.81 -16.16 31.95
N ALA A 19 44.96 -15.38 30.88
CA ALA A 19 44.05 -15.29 29.72
C ALA A 19 44.47 -16.15 28.52
N LYS A 20 45.39 -17.12 28.67
CA LYS A 20 45.69 -18.10 27.63
C LYS A 20 44.61 -19.19 27.57
N ASP A 21 43.99 -19.35 26.39
CA ASP A 21 43.08 -20.45 26.00
C ASP A 21 42.06 -20.86 27.07
N LYS A 22 41.24 -19.91 27.49
CA LYS A 22 40.05 -20.20 28.29
C LYS A 22 38.82 -19.83 27.49
N ASP A 23 38.01 -20.84 27.16
CA ASP A 23 36.59 -20.62 26.92
C ASP A 23 36.06 -19.82 28.12
N MET A 24 35.62 -18.58 27.87
CA MET A 24 35.09 -17.71 28.93
C MET A 24 33.74 -18.22 29.45
N GLY A 25 33.16 -19.24 28.82
CA GLY A 25 31.82 -19.72 29.10
C GLY A 25 30.79 -18.63 28.89
N ASN A 26 29.73 -18.65 29.70
CA ASN A 26 28.66 -17.65 29.64
C ASN A 26 29.09 -16.34 30.32
N ILE A 27 28.99 -15.23 29.59
CA ILE A 27 29.13 -13.89 30.16
C ILE A 27 27.78 -13.44 30.73
N VAL A 28 27.67 -13.35 32.06
CA VAL A 28 26.46 -12.90 32.76
C VAL A 28 26.68 -11.49 33.31
N VAL A 29 26.08 -10.50 32.66
CA VAL A 29 26.22 -9.07 32.99
C VAL A 29 24.89 -8.35 32.84
N ARG A 30 24.73 -7.21 33.53
CA ARG A 30 23.55 -6.34 33.37
C ARG A 30 23.60 -5.54 32.07
N SER A 31 24.80 -5.16 31.63
CA SER A 31 25.00 -4.46 30.38
C SER A 31 26.42 -4.60 29.86
N ILE A 32 26.55 -4.64 28.54
CA ILE A 32 27.81 -4.41 27.80
C ILE A 32 27.64 -3.10 27.04
N THR A 33 28.58 -2.17 27.20
CA THR A 33 28.59 -0.89 26.48
C THR A 33 29.92 -0.72 25.78
N VAL A 34 29.88 -0.48 24.47
CA VAL A 34 31.05 -0.12 23.68
C VAL A 34 31.04 1.40 23.50
N ILE A 35 32.15 2.04 23.81
CA ILE A 35 32.38 3.47 23.60
C ILE A 35 33.30 3.69 22.41
N ASN A 36 33.12 4.81 21.70
CA ASN A 36 34.05 5.24 20.67
C ASN A 36 35.28 5.94 21.27
N ASP A 37 36.18 6.38 20.40
CA ASP A 37 37.38 7.18 20.69
C ASP A 37 37.12 8.55 21.36
N ASN A 38 35.86 8.99 21.39
CA ASN A 38 35.40 10.20 22.05
C ASN A 38 34.63 9.91 23.36
N ASP A 39 34.79 8.72 23.94
CA ASP A 39 34.12 8.24 25.15
C ASP A 39 32.58 8.21 25.07
N LYS A 40 32.01 8.27 23.85
CA LYS A 40 30.55 8.19 23.64
C LYS A 40 30.11 6.75 23.38
N PRO A 41 29.02 6.27 23.99
CA PRO A 41 28.46 4.95 23.68
C PRO A 41 28.06 4.84 22.21
N CYS A 42 28.52 3.79 21.52
CA CYS A 42 28.15 3.47 20.15
C CYS A 42 27.37 2.14 20.04
N ILE A 43 27.53 1.21 21.00
CA ILE A 43 26.78 -0.04 21.10
C ILE A 43 26.37 -0.28 22.55
N ARG A 44 25.15 -0.76 22.78
CA ARG A 44 24.67 -1.16 24.11
C ARG A 44 23.85 -2.45 24.03
N LEU A 45 24.26 -3.47 24.78
CA LEU A 45 23.47 -4.65 25.11
C LEU A 45 23.08 -4.55 26.59
N ALA A 46 21.80 -4.53 26.92
CA ALA A 46 21.37 -4.36 28.30
C ALA A 46 19.95 -4.86 28.55
N SER A 47 19.59 -4.98 29.84
CA SER A 47 18.21 -5.11 30.27
C SER A 47 17.60 -3.75 30.62
N SER A 48 16.30 -3.58 30.35
CA SER A 48 15.52 -2.41 30.71
C SER A 48 15.03 -2.51 32.17
N PRO A 49 14.54 -1.42 32.77
CA PRO A 49 13.86 -1.47 34.06
C PRO A 49 12.62 -2.39 34.10
N ARG A 50 12.06 -2.74 32.94
CA ARG A 50 10.97 -3.72 32.80
C ARG A 50 11.47 -5.16 32.67
N HIS A 51 12.78 -5.38 32.82
CA HIS A 51 13.47 -6.66 32.63
C HIS A 51 13.54 -7.12 31.16
N ASP A 52 13.28 -6.24 30.21
CA ASP A 52 13.37 -6.52 28.78
C ASP A 52 14.81 -6.45 28.26
N GLY A 53 15.24 -7.41 27.45
CA GLY A 53 16.53 -7.35 26.75
C GLY A 53 16.50 -6.42 25.53
N TYR A 54 17.60 -5.72 25.27
CA TYR A 54 17.80 -4.99 24.02
C TYR A 54 19.26 -4.89 23.57
N PHE A 55 19.43 -4.71 22.27
CA PHE A 55 20.61 -4.26 21.56
C PHE A 55 20.32 -2.90 20.92
N MET A 56 21.19 -1.92 21.11
CA MET A 56 21.09 -0.58 20.54
C MET A 56 22.41 -0.14 19.92
N THR A 57 22.33 0.60 18.82
CA THR A 57 23.47 1.30 18.20
C THR A 57 23.21 2.80 18.13
N TYR A 58 24.28 3.59 18.14
CA TYR A 58 24.24 5.05 18.10
C TYR A 58 25.21 5.61 17.05
N ASN A 59 24.87 6.74 16.44
CA ASN A 59 25.78 7.52 15.59
C ASN A 59 26.71 8.41 16.44
N GLY A 60 27.63 9.15 15.80
CA GLY A 60 28.60 10.02 16.48
C GLY A 60 27.99 11.17 17.29
N ASP A 61 26.75 11.53 17.00
CA ASP A 61 25.98 12.54 17.74
C ASP A 61 25.26 11.95 18.96
N GLY A 62 25.39 10.64 19.20
CA GLY A 62 24.68 9.93 20.26
C GLY A 62 23.21 9.64 19.94
N LYS A 63 22.78 9.80 18.69
CA LYS A 63 21.42 9.47 18.25
C LYS A 63 21.35 8.00 17.89
N ARG A 64 20.27 7.33 18.32
CA ARG A 64 20.05 5.91 18.01
C ARG A 64 19.96 5.70 16.51
N THR A 65 20.59 4.63 16.02
CA THR A 65 20.53 4.19 14.61
C THR A 65 19.77 2.88 14.47
N ALA A 66 19.90 1.96 15.43
CA ALA A 66 19.12 0.72 15.48
C ALA A 66 18.71 0.33 16.90
N TYR A 67 17.61 -0.41 17.00
CA TYR A 67 17.12 -1.05 18.22
C TYR A 67 16.61 -2.45 17.88
N VAL A 68 17.07 -3.47 18.61
CA VAL A 68 16.52 -4.84 18.58
C VAL A 68 16.22 -5.24 20.00
N GLY A 69 15.00 -5.64 20.32
CA GLY A 69 14.64 -6.04 21.68
C GLY A 69 13.14 -6.15 21.87
N THR A 70 12.69 -5.95 23.10
CA THR A 70 11.27 -5.99 23.44
C THR A 70 10.63 -4.61 23.33
N GLY A 71 9.55 -4.50 22.54
CA GLY A 71 8.70 -3.33 22.47
C GLY A 71 7.92 -3.10 23.77
N THR A 72 7.26 -1.95 23.87
CA THR A 72 6.47 -1.57 25.06
C THR A 72 5.31 -2.52 25.36
N ASP A 73 4.88 -3.26 24.35
CA ASP A 73 3.76 -4.21 24.41
C ASP A 73 4.23 -5.65 24.69
N GLY A 74 5.51 -5.84 25.04
CA GLY A 74 6.10 -7.16 25.34
C GLY A 74 6.50 -7.98 24.11
N GLY A 75 6.15 -7.54 22.90
CA GLY A 75 6.52 -8.21 21.65
C GLY A 75 7.93 -7.86 21.17
N GLY A 76 8.56 -8.75 20.40
CA GLY A 76 9.86 -8.49 19.78
C GLY A 76 9.78 -7.40 18.70
N ILE A 77 10.81 -6.55 18.60
CA ILE A 77 10.87 -5.47 17.61
C ILE A 77 12.29 -5.10 17.19
N LEU A 78 12.46 -4.89 15.89
CA LEU A 78 13.58 -4.25 15.24
C LEU A 78 13.14 -2.86 14.77
N ARG A 79 13.93 -1.82 15.04
CA ARG A 79 13.71 -0.45 14.52
C ARG A 79 15.00 0.12 13.99
N THR A 80 14.92 0.89 12.91
CA THR A 80 16.03 1.74 12.46
C THR A 80 15.60 3.21 12.42
N HIS A 81 16.61 4.08 12.47
CA HIS A 81 16.44 5.53 12.54
C HIS A 81 17.40 6.21 11.56
N ASN A 82 17.01 7.38 11.06
CA ASN A 82 17.86 8.23 10.23
C ASN A 82 18.90 8.99 11.08
N ALA A 83 19.73 9.82 10.43
CA ALA A 83 20.77 10.61 11.11
C ALA A 83 20.22 11.62 12.11
N SER A 84 18.98 12.10 11.94
CA SER A 84 18.33 13.01 12.90
C SER A 84 17.78 12.28 14.13
N GLY A 85 17.73 10.95 14.12
CA GLY A 85 17.21 10.10 15.19
C GLY A 85 15.72 9.77 15.04
N GLU A 86 15.11 10.13 13.92
CA GLU A 86 13.73 9.81 13.58
C GLU A 86 13.63 8.39 13.01
N ARG A 87 12.55 7.71 13.36
CA ARG A 87 12.33 6.33 12.93
C ARG A 87 12.08 6.28 11.43
N THR A 88 12.73 5.35 10.75
CA THR A 88 12.53 5.08 9.31
C THR A 88 11.84 3.75 9.05
N PHE A 89 11.98 2.81 9.99
CA PHE A 89 11.50 1.44 9.86
C PHE A 89 11.20 0.83 11.23
N ALA A 90 10.15 0.01 11.32
CA ALA A 90 9.97 -0.93 12.42
C ALA A 90 9.39 -2.26 11.92
N LEU A 91 9.90 -3.36 12.45
CA LEU A 91 9.45 -4.73 12.18
C LEU A 91 9.29 -5.43 13.53
N GLY A 92 8.14 -6.05 13.79
CA GLY A 92 7.95 -6.78 15.02
C GLY A 92 6.51 -7.22 15.25
N THR A 93 6.16 -7.40 16.51
CA THR A 93 4.82 -7.80 16.91
C THR A 93 3.97 -6.57 17.25
N ALA A 94 2.79 -6.47 16.64
CA ALA A 94 1.79 -5.45 16.93
C ALA A 94 0.99 -5.78 18.20
N LYS A 95 0.29 -4.79 18.73
CA LYS A 95 -0.68 -4.96 19.82
C LYS A 95 -1.78 -5.95 19.37
N GLY A 96 -1.76 -7.17 19.93
CA GLY A 96 -2.62 -8.28 19.51
C GLY A 96 -1.88 -9.51 18.97
N GLY A 97 -0.54 -9.48 18.89
CA GLY A 97 0.27 -10.65 18.56
C GLY A 97 0.58 -10.83 17.07
N GLY A 98 -0.06 -10.07 16.19
CA GLY A 98 0.21 -10.12 14.75
C GLY A 98 1.57 -9.52 14.39
N GLY A 99 2.26 -10.10 13.42
CA GLY A 99 3.48 -9.52 12.85
C GLY A 99 3.18 -8.27 12.02
N HIS A 100 4.08 -7.29 12.04
CA HIS A 100 4.00 -6.11 11.18
C HIS A 100 5.37 -5.56 10.81
N LEU A 101 5.41 -4.88 9.67
CA LEU A 101 6.48 -4.03 9.17
C LEU A 101 5.84 -2.67 8.83
N VAL A 102 6.45 -1.59 9.32
CA VAL A 102 6.05 -0.22 9.02
C VAL A 102 7.25 0.60 8.58
N THR A 103 7.05 1.46 7.60
CA THR A 103 8.04 2.43 7.12
C THR A 103 7.55 3.85 7.34
N PHE A 104 8.50 4.78 7.42
CA PHE A 104 8.22 6.19 7.67
C PHE A 104 8.98 7.08 6.67
N ASN A 105 8.37 8.22 6.31
CA ASN A 105 9.03 9.26 5.54
C ASN A 105 10.00 10.08 6.44
N PRO A 106 10.81 10.99 5.87
CA PRO A 106 11.71 11.84 6.65
C PRO A 106 11.03 12.70 7.73
N ASP A 107 9.74 13.02 7.58
CA ASP A 107 8.98 13.79 8.59
C ASP A 107 8.44 12.91 9.73
N GLY A 108 8.80 11.63 9.76
CA GLY A 108 8.32 10.66 10.75
C GLY A 108 6.87 10.20 10.53
N LYS A 109 6.26 10.47 9.37
CA LYS A 109 4.91 9.99 9.01
C LYS A 109 4.99 8.61 8.37
N GLN A 110 4.07 7.73 8.74
CA GLN A 110 4.01 6.37 8.20
C GLN A 110 3.71 6.39 6.70
N THR A 111 4.45 5.59 5.93
CA THR A 111 4.30 5.45 4.47
C THR A 111 3.79 4.07 4.07
N THR A 112 4.05 3.04 4.87
CA THR A 112 3.62 1.67 4.58
C THR A 112 3.33 0.90 5.85
N TYR A 113 2.36 -0.01 5.78
CA TYR A 113 2.12 -1.07 6.76
C TYR A 113 2.00 -2.39 6.01
N LEU A 114 2.74 -3.41 6.43
CA LEU A 114 2.61 -4.80 5.98
C LEU A 114 2.47 -5.67 7.22
N GLY A 115 1.40 -6.44 7.36
CA GLY A 115 1.24 -7.29 8.54
C GLY A 115 -0.13 -7.91 8.64
N SER A 116 -0.49 -8.37 9.84
CA SER A 116 -1.84 -8.87 10.11
C SER A 116 -2.80 -7.71 10.39
N GLY A 117 -3.99 -7.76 9.79
CA GLY A 117 -5.13 -6.90 10.13
C GLY A 117 -5.84 -7.39 11.41
N THR A 118 -6.83 -6.62 11.87
CA THR A 118 -7.57 -6.92 13.12
C THR A 118 -8.36 -8.22 13.10
N ALA A 119 -8.61 -8.80 11.91
CA ALA A 119 -9.26 -10.09 11.73
C ALA A 119 -8.27 -11.24 11.44
N GLY A 120 -6.96 -11.02 11.64
CA GLY A 120 -5.92 -12.01 11.41
C GLY A 120 -5.44 -12.14 9.96
N GLY A 121 -6.21 -11.66 8.97
CA GLY A 121 -5.83 -11.65 7.57
C GLY A 121 -4.60 -10.78 7.28
N GLY A 122 -3.78 -11.18 6.31
CA GLY A 122 -2.63 -10.39 5.86
C GLY A 122 -3.06 -9.14 5.08
N ILE A 123 -2.41 -8.01 5.35
CA ILE A 123 -2.68 -6.72 4.71
C ILE A 123 -1.38 -5.98 4.34
N LEU A 124 -1.43 -5.25 3.24
CA LEU A 124 -0.47 -4.24 2.82
C LEU A 124 -1.21 -2.91 2.59
N ARG A 125 -0.71 -1.83 3.18
CA ARG A 125 -1.27 -0.48 3.04
C ARG A 125 -0.16 0.50 2.68
N THR A 126 -0.41 1.39 1.72
CA THR A 126 0.48 2.53 1.45
C THR A 126 -0.23 3.84 1.74
N LEU A 127 0.51 4.82 2.25
CA LEU A 127 -0.02 6.13 2.62
C LEU A 127 0.73 7.25 1.91
N ASN A 128 0.02 8.30 1.52
CA ASN A 128 0.61 9.51 0.98
C ASN A 128 1.26 10.38 2.08
N SER A 129 1.89 11.50 1.71
CA SER A 129 2.56 12.43 2.65
C SER A 129 1.62 13.14 3.63
N LYS A 130 0.31 13.11 3.39
CA LYS A 130 -0.74 13.59 4.30
C LYS A 130 -1.22 12.50 5.28
N GLY A 131 -0.76 11.27 5.11
CA GLY A 131 -1.20 10.11 5.88
C GLY A 131 -2.52 9.51 5.40
N GLN A 132 -2.97 9.84 4.18
CA GLN A 132 -4.15 9.21 3.58
C GLN A 132 -3.74 7.94 2.84
N GLU A 133 -4.55 6.90 2.97
CA GLU A 133 -4.35 5.64 2.27
C GLU A 133 -4.47 5.81 0.76
N THR A 134 -3.58 5.14 0.03
CA THR A 134 -3.51 5.15 -1.45
C THR A 134 -3.63 3.75 -2.03
N LEU A 135 -3.26 2.72 -1.26
CA LEU A 135 -3.42 1.31 -1.58
C LEU A 135 -3.82 0.58 -0.31
N TYR A 136 -4.77 -0.34 -0.46
CA TYR A 136 -5.07 -1.37 0.52
C TYR A 136 -5.24 -2.71 -0.19
N LEU A 137 -4.28 -3.59 0.03
CA LEU A 137 -4.30 -4.98 -0.41
C LEU A 137 -4.46 -5.87 0.81
N GLY A 138 -5.29 -6.89 0.73
CA GLY A 138 -5.33 -7.88 1.79
C GLY A 138 -6.50 -8.83 1.70
N THR A 139 -6.82 -9.41 2.86
CA THR A 139 -7.93 -10.33 3.03
C THR A 139 -9.05 -9.71 3.86
N ALA A 140 -10.27 -9.78 3.35
CA ALA A 140 -11.46 -9.26 4.02
C ALA A 140 -11.81 -10.06 5.29
N LYS A 141 -12.55 -9.42 6.21
CA LYS A 141 -13.05 -10.09 7.42
C LYS A 141 -14.04 -11.21 7.05
N ASN A 142 -14.12 -12.25 7.89
CA ASN A 142 -15.16 -13.30 7.85
C ASN A 142 -15.27 -14.13 6.55
N GLY A 143 -14.19 -14.30 5.79
CA GLY A 143 -14.28 -15.12 4.58
C GLY A 143 -13.01 -15.28 3.75
N GLY A 144 -11.95 -14.53 4.05
CA GLY A 144 -10.64 -14.75 3.40
C GLY A 144 -10.57 -14.31 1.94
N PHE A 145 -11.54 -13.53 1.46
CA PHE A 145 -11.52 -12.99 0.12
C PHE A 145 -10.40 -11.96 -0.04
N GLY A 146 -9.59 -12.15 -1.08
CA GLY A 146 -8.53 -11.22 -1.45
C GLY A 146 -9.11 -9.99 -2.14
N PHE A 147 -8.54 -8.82 -1.87
CA PHE A 147 -8.89 -7.60 -2.58
C PHE A 147 -7.69 -6.66 -2.71
N ILE A 148 -7.75 -5.79 -3.71
CA ILE A 148 -6.90 -4.63 -3.92
C ILE A 148 -7.84 -3.43 -4.06
N SER A 149 -7.67 -2.43 -3.21
CA SER A 149 -8.33 -1.13 -3.30
C SER A 149 -7.28 -0.04 -3.49
N THR A 150 -7.55 0.90 -4.38
CA THR A 150 -6.75 2.11 -4.57
C THR A 150 -7.59 3.34 -4.30
N SER A 151 -6.95 4.39 -3.80
CA SER A 151 -7.62 5.63 -3.42
C SER A 151 -6.90 6.85 -3.98
N ASN A 152 -7.67 7.89 -4.23
CA ASN A 152 -7.17 9.19 -4.66
C ASN A 152 -6.42 9.92 -3.52
N ALA A 153 -5.84 11.08 -3.84
CA ALA A 153 -5.06 11.88 -2.89
C ALA A 153 -5.86 12.43 -1.71
N GLU A 154 -7.18 12.32 -1.69
CA GLU A 154 -8.06 12.73 -0.60
C GLU A 154 -8.54 11.55 0.26
N GLY A 155 -8.19 10.32 -0.14
CA GLY A 155 -8.60 9.07 0.52
C GLY A 155 -9.90 8.48 -0.01
N GLY A 156 -10.49 9.04 -1.07
CA GLY A 156 -11.66 8.44 -1.73
C GLY A 156 -11.25 7.27 -2.62
N GLU A 157 -11.95 6.13 -2.52
CA GLU A 157 -11.67 4.95 -3.36
C GLU A 157 -11.86 5.27 -4.85
N THR A 158 -10.91 4.80 -5.66
CA THR A 158 -10.90 4.96 -7.13
C THR A 158 -11.03 3.64 -7.86
N THR A 159 -10.56 2.54 -7.27
CA THR A 159 -10.66 1.22 -7.88
C THR A 159 -10.70 0.15 -6.80
N TYR A 160 -11.55 -0.84 -6.99
CA TYR A 160 -11.59 -2.06 -6.21
C TYR A 160 -11.45 -3.25 -7.15
N LEU A 161 -10.61 -4.23 -6.80
CA LEU A 161 -10.51 -5.52 -7.48
C LEU A 161 -10.52 -6.58 -6.40
N GLY A 162 -11.49 -7.49 -6.42
CA GLY A 162 -11.56 -8.50 -5.38
C GLY A 162 -12.65 -9.51 -5.63
N THR A 163 -13.00 -10.21 -4.55
CA THR A 163 -14.08 -11.19 -4.55
C THR A 163 -15.23 -10.66 -3.70
N GLY A 164 -16.44 -10.71 -4.28
CA GLY A 164 -17.69 -10.38 -3.62
C GLY A 164 -18.07 -11.43 -2.57
N ILE A 165 -19.08 -11.10 -1.76
CA ILE A 165 -19.57 -11.98 -0.70
C ILE A 165 -20.15 -13.30 -1.22
N ASP A 166 -20.56 -13.32 -2.49
CA ASP A 166 -21.07 -14.46 -3.23
C ASP A 166 -19.95 -15.34 -3.83
N GLY A 167 -18.68 -14.95 -3.64
CA GLY A 167 -17.52 -15.61 -4.24
C GLY A 167 -17.20 -15.15 -5.67
N GLY A 168 -17.95 -14.20 -6.22
CA GLY A 168 -17.75 -13.66 -7.56
C GLY A 168 -16.59 -12.67 -7.63
N GLY A 169 -15.68 -12.85 -8.60
CA GLY A 169 -14.63 -11.86 -8.86
C GLY A 169 -15.18 -10.62 -9.56
N HIS A 170 -14.72 -9.42 -9.17
CA HIS A 170 -15.11 -8.18 -9.83
C HIS A 170 -14.03 -7.10 -9.74
N LEU A 171 -14.09 -6.19 -10.70
CA LEU A 171 -13.36 -4.92 -10.75
C LEU A 171 -14.38 -3.78 -10.80
N GLU A 172 -14.17 -2.80 -9.94
CA GLU A 172 -14.95 -1.56 -9.88
C GLU A 172 -14.04 -0.35 -10.06
N THR A 173 -14.55 0.68 -10.71
CA THR A 173 -13.90 2.00 -10.76
C THR A 173 -14.86 3.08 -10.29
N HIS A 174 -14.34 4.06 -9.58
CA HIS A 174 -15.11 5.13 -8.96
C HIS A 174 -14.62 6.50 -9.44
N ASN A 175 -15.54 7.45 -9.60
CA ASN A 175 -15.18 8.84 -9.86
C ASN A 175 -14.78 9.58 -8.57
N SER A 176 -14.34 10.83 -8.70
CA SER A 176 -13.90 11.66 -7.57
C SER A 176 -14.97 11.92 -6.51
N ASN A 177 -16.25 11.70 -6.82
CA ASN A 177 -17.37 11.84 -5.89
C ASN A 177 -17.73 10.51 -5.21
N GLY A 178 -16.92 9.45 -5.40
CA GLY A 178 -17.16 8.11 -4.87
C GLY A 178 -18.30 7.36 -5.55
N LYS A 179 -18.78 7.81 -6.73
CA LYS A 179 -19.79 7.06 -7.49
C LYS A 179 -19.10 6.07 -8.43
N GLU A 180 -19.57 4.83 -8.40
CA GLU A 180 -19.14 3.79 -9.32
C GLU A 180 -19.41 4.18 -10.78
N THR A 181 -18.43 3.92 -11.63
CA THR A 181 -18.42 4.25 -13.06
C THR A 181 -18.29 3.03 -13.95
N VAL A 182 -17.59 1.99 -13.51
CA VAL A 182 -17.50 0.70 -14.20
C VAL A 182 -17.57 -0.42 -13.17
N TYR A 183 -18.34 -1.45 -13.50
CA TYR A 183 -18.30 -2.76 -12.85
C TYR A 183 -17.96 -3.80 -13.92
N LEU A 184 -16.98 -4.65 -13.68
CA LEU A 184 -16.64 -5.78 -14.53
C LEU A 184 -16.46 -7.02 -13.66
N GLY A 185 -17.37 -7.98 -13.74
CA GLY A 185 -17.31 -9.13 -12.85
C GLY A 185 -18.51 -10.04 -12.95
N THR A 186 -18.72 -10.85 -11.92
CA THR A 186 -19.84 -11.78 -11.82
C THR A 186 -21.02 -11.14 -11.08
N SER A 187 -22.18 -11.06 -11.74
CA SER A 187 -23.45 -10.64 -11.12
C SER A 187 -23.96 -11.65 -10.09
N ASP A 188 -24.91 -11.25 -9.24
CA ASP A 188 -25.62 -12.11 -8.27
C ASP A 188 -26.24 -13.40 -8.86
N MET A 189 -26.49 -13.45 -10.17
CA MET A 189 -26.99 -14.64 -10.88
C MET A 189 -25.88 -15.57 -11.40
N GLY A 190 -24.62 -15.29 -11.07
CA GLY A 190 -23.45 -16.04 -11.56
C GLY A 190 -23.01 -15.70 -12.99
N THR A 191 -23.64 -14.72 -13.65
CA THR A 191 -23.29 -14.30 -15.02
C THR A 191 -22.20 -13.24 -15.06
N GLY A 192 -21.31 -13.29 -16.06
CA GLY A 192 -20.32 -12.24 -16.30
C GLY A 192 -20.96 -10.99 -16.91
N VAL A 193 -20.66 -9.82 -16.35
CA VAL A 193 -21.25 -8.53 -16.75
C VAL A 193 -20.20 -7.42 -16.81
N LEU A 194 -20.34 -6.54 -17.80
CA LEU A 194 -19.70 -5.23 -17.86
C LEU A 194 -20.80 -4.18 -17.75
N MET A 195 -20.79 -3.40 -16.67
CA MET A 195 -21.67 -2.25 -16.49
C MET A 195 -20.87 -0.97 -16.60
N VAL A 196 -21.36 -0.04 -17.42
CA VAL A 196 -20.81 1.31 -17.53
C VAL A 196 -21.87 2.30 -17.03
N LYS A 197 -21.58 2.93 -15.89
CA LYS A 197 -22.52 3.74 -15.11
C LYS A 197 -22.21 5.23 -15.25
N ASN A 198 -23.01 6.07 -14.60
CA ASN A 198 -22.80 7.52 -14.51
C ASN A 198 -22.62 8.23 -15.87
N LYS A 199 -23.49 7.93 -16.84
CA LYS A 199 -23.43 8.45 -18.23
C LYS A 199 -22.14 8.06 -18.98
N GLY A 200 -21.51 6.96 -18.58
CA GLY A 200 -20.32 6.46 -19.25
C GLY A 200 -20.59 5.91 -20.65
N LYS A 201 -19.50 5.62 -21.37
CA LYS A 201 -19.51 5.10 -22.74
C LYS A 201 -18.34 4.14 -22.96
N ILE A 202 -18.54 3.18 -23.85
CA ILE A 202 -17.51 2.32 -24.44
C ILE A 202 -17.21 2.87 -25.82
N VAL A 203 -15.94 3.12 -26.12
CA VAL A 203 -15.48 3.73 -27.38
C VAL A 203 -14.36 2.89 -27.96
N THR A 204 -14.38 2.65 -29.27
CA THR A 204 -13.28 2.01 -30.00
C THR A 204 -12.61 3.01 -30.95
N TYR A 205 -11.32 2.79 -31.22
CA TYR A 205 -10.51 3.62 -32.12
C TYR A 205 -9.80 2.72 -33.15
N ASN A 206 -9.53 3.26 -34.34
CA ASN A 206 -8.66 2.62 -35.33
C ASN A 206 -7.18 2.91 -35.05
N SER A 207 -6.28 2.40 -35.90
CA SER A 207 -4.83 2.59 -35.80
C SER A 207 -4.36 4.04 -35.93
N ASP A 208 -5.22 4.94 -36.39
CA ASP A 208 -4.93 6.36 -36.59
C ASP A 208 -5.55 7.23 -35.47
N ASP A 209 -5.92 6.62 -34.33
CA ASP A 209 -6.61 7.25 -33.19
C ASP A 209 -7.96 7.90 -33.55
N LYS A 210 -8.61 7.48 -34.63
CA LYS A 210 -9.96 7.93 -34.98
C LYS A 210 -10.99 6.98 -34.41
N GLN A 211 -11.98 7.54 -33.72
CA GLN A 211 -13.10 6.80 -33.15
C GLN A 211 -13.83 6.04 -34.25
N THR A 212 -14.16 4.77 -34.00
CA THR A 212 -14.87 3.87 -34.92
C THR A 212 -16.24 3.45 -34.41
N SER A 213 -16.43 3.37 -33.09
CA SER A 213 -17.74 3.11 -32.51
C SER A 213 -17.87 3.70 -31.11
N GLN A 214 -19.12 3.95 -30.72
CA GLN A 214 -19.48 4.32 -29.35
C GLN A 214 -20.78 3.61 -28.94
N LEU A 215 -20.77 2.95 -27.79
CA LEU A 215 -21.96 2.48 -27.07
C LEU A 215 -22.04 3.24 -25.75
N GLY A 216 -23.19 3.78 -25.38
CA GLY A 216 -23.33 4.42 -24.07
C GLY A 216 -24.61 5.22 -23.91
N THR A 217 -24.61 6.13 -22.95
CA THR A 217 -25.78 6.97 -22.64
C THR A 217 -25.57 8.41 -23.12
N ALA A 218 -26.60 8.99 -23.75
CA ALA A 218 -26.68 10.41 -24.08
C ALA A 218 -28.05 10.96 -23.67
N ALA A 219 -28.07 12.10 -22.97
CA ALA A 219 -29.30 12.72 -22.44
C ALA A 219 -30.21 11.78 -21.62
N GLY A 220 -29.64 10.72 -21.02
CA GLY A 220 -30.39 9.72 -20.25
C GLY A 220 -30.86 8.51 -21.06
N SER A 221 -30.69 8.52 -22.38
CA SER A 221 -31.06 7.41 -23.28
C SER A 221 -29.85 6.65 -23.81
N GLY A 222 -30.03 5.39 -24.15
CA GLY A 222 -28.99 4.57 -24.79
C GLY A 222 -28.76 4.97 -26.25
N LYS A 223 -27.52 4.86 -26.72
CA LYS A 223 -27.16 5.00 -28.14
C LYS A 223 -25.99 4.11 -28.54
N VAL A 224 -25.96 3.78 -29.82
CA VAL A 224 -24.86 3.20 -30.57
C VAL A 224 -24.55 4.12 -31.75
N GLN A 225 -23.28 4.48 -31.92
CA GLN A 225 -22.81 5.28 -33.03
C GLN A 225 -21.65 4.57 -33.71
N ILE A 226 -21.63 4.63 -35.04
CA ILE A 226 -20.61 4.03 -35.90
C ILE A 226 -19.97 5.13 -36.74
N TYR A 227 -18.65 5.10 -36.83
CA TYR A 227 -17.85 6.11 -37.51
C TYR A 227 -16.97 5.42 -38.55
N ASN A 228 -16.80 6.06 -39.71
CA ASN A 228 -15.89 5.55 -40.73
C ASN A 228 -14.43 5.84 -40.38
N LYS A 229 -13.48 5.35 -41.21
CA LYS A 229 -12.03 5.54 -41.01
C LYS A 229 -11.56 7.00 -40.95
N HIS A 230 -12.41 7.96 -41.33
CA HIS A 230 -12.12 9.38 -41.28
C HIS A 230 -12.68 10.07 -40.03
N GLY A 231 -13.38 9.33 -39.15
CA GLY A 231 -14.02 9.88 -37.95
C GLY A 231 -15.39 10.51 -38.22
N VAL A 232 -15.97 10.27 -39.41
CA VAL A 232 -17.30 10.76 -39.77
C VAL A 232 -18.34 9.74 -39.31
N GLU A 233 -19.38 10.18 -38.60
CA GLU A 233 -20.49 9.32 -38.17
C GLU A 233 -21.31 8.88 -39.40
N VAL A 234 -21.45 7.56 -39.55
CA VAL A 234 -22.17 6.94 -40.68
C VAL A 234 -23.36 6.09 -40.22
N GLY A 235 -23.51 5.88 -38.91
CA GLY A 235 -24.64 5.15 -38.35
C GLY A 235 -24.95 5.58 -36.93
N TYR A 236 -26.24 5.73 -36.64
CA TYR A 236 -26.78 6.02 -35.31
C TYR A 236 -27.94 5.07 -35.02
N PHE A 237 -27.97 4.51 -33.81
CA PHE A 237 -29.12 3.78 -33.27
C PHE A 237 -29.32 4.19 -31.81
N GLY A 238 -30.48 4.69 -31.44
CA GLY A 238 -30.71 5.17 -30.07
C GLY A 238 -32.11 5.70 -29.87
N ALA A 239 -32.30 6.58 -28.89
CA ALA A 239 -33.57 7.27 -28.69
C ALA A 239 -33.55 8.68 -29.29
N ALA A 240 -34.68 9.09 -29.85
CA ALA A 240 -34.97 10.46 -30.26
C ALA A 240 -35.31 11.33 -29.04
N ARG A 241 -35.42 12.66 -29.26
CA ARG A 241 -35.75 13.63 -28.19
C ARG A 241 -37.12 13.39 -27.56
N ASN A 242 -38.04 12.79 -28.30
CA ASN A 242 -39.37 12.40 -27.84
C ASN A 242 -39.40 11.00 -27.20
N HIS A 243 -38.22 10.40 -26.96
CA HIS A 243 -38.02 9.08 -26.36
C HIS A 243 -38.38 7.88 -27.25
N ASP A 244 -38.76 8.10 -28.50
CA ASP A 244 -38.96 7.01 -29.47
C ASP A 244 -37.61 6.41 -29.87
N GLY A 245 -37.58 5.12 -30.21
CA GLY A 245 -36.41 4.52 -30.84
C GLY A 245 -36.16 5.14 -32.21
N MET A 246 -34.91 5.30 -32.62
CA MET A 246 -34.56 5.81 -33.94
C MET A 246 -33.28 5.17 -34.47
N ILE A 247 -33.21 5.03 -35.79
CA ILE A 247 -32.02 4.62 -36.53
C ILE A 247 -31.76 5.62 -37.66
N ILE A 248 -30.50 5.98 -37.89
CA ILE A 248 -30.08 6.82 -39.01
C ILE A 248 -28.85 6.18 -39.65
N LEU A 249 -28.84 6.10 -40.99
CA LEU A 249 -27.70 5.75 -41.81
C LEU A 249 -27.33 6.96 -42.67
N SER A 250 -26.05 7.32 -42.62
CA SER A 250 -25.51 8.46 -43.36
C SER A 250 -24.46 8.01 -44.36
N ASP A 251 -24.24 8.81 -45.40
CA ASP A 251 -23.21 8.56 -46.40
C ASP A 251 -21.78 8.73 -45.82
N ARG A 252 -20.76 8.59 -46.67
CA ARG A 252 -19.34 8.71 -46.25
C ARG A 252 -18.95 10.11 -45.72
N TYR A 253 -19.77 11.12 -46.00
CA TYR A 253 -19.56 12.51 -45.61
C TYR A 253 -20.41 12.90 -44.38
N GLY A 254 -21.28 12.01 -43.91
CA GLY A 254 -22.16 12.24 -42.76
C GLY A 254 -23.52 12.81 -43.13
N GLU A 255 -23.87 12.84 -44.42
CA GLU A 255 -25.18 13.28 -44.89
C GLU A 255 -26.19 12.13 -44.71
N PRO A 256 -27.30 12.32 -43.97
CA PRO A 256 -28.30 11.29 -43.76
C PRO A 256 -28.91 10.80 -45.09
N GLY A 257 -28.79 9.50 -45.37
CA GLY A 257 -29.37 8.88 -46.56
C GLY A 257 -30.68 8.15 -46.26
N TRP A 258 -30.80 7.55 -45.08
CA TRP A 258 -32.00 6.87 -44.62
C TRP A 258 -32.10 6.93 -43.10
N GLY A 259 -33.31 6.99 -42.56
CA GLY A 259 -33.55 6.88 -41.13
C GLY A 259 -35.00 6.54 -40.86
N GLU A 260 -35.25 5.98 -39.68
CA GLU A 260 -36.58 5.55 -39.27
C GLU A 260 -36.80 5.85 -37.78
N SER A 261 -38.05 6.19 -37.43
CA SER A 261 -38.49 6.38 -36.04
C SER A 261 -39.38 5.22 -35.62
N GLY A 262 -39.33 4.82 -34.35
CA GLY A 262 -40.19 3.78 -33.78
C GLY A 262 -41.68 4.14 -33.73
N LYS A 263 -42.02 5.36 -34.15
CA LYS A 263 -43.38 5.85 -34.30
C LYS A 263 -43.63 6.22 -35.76
N ASN A 264 -44.61 5.55 -36.36
CA ASN A 264 -45.16 5.87 -37.68
C ASN A 264 -45.73 7.29 -37.72
#